data_AF-A0A433V256-F1
#
_entry.id   AF-A0A433V256-F1
#
_cell.length_a   1.000
_cell.length_b   1.000
_cell.length_c   1.000
_cell.angle_alpha   90.00
_cell.angle_beta   90.00
_cell.angle_gamma   90.00
#
_symmetry.space_group_name_H-M   'P 1'
#
loop_
_entity.id
_entity.type
_entity.pdbx_description
1 polymer ?
#
loop_
_entity_poly.entity_id
_entity_poly.type
_entity_poly.pdbx_seq_one_letter_code
_entity_poly.pdbx_strand_id
1 'polypeptide(L)'
;MEILGMQTTTAYRILVSRSHQRPAAELYRVSLQQQLPTFPIPLKLNQVEPLVNLQEVFNGVYERARYATRIDYHQPVPSPALSKADEQWVEALLSPIRVV
;
A
#
# COMPACT_ATOMS: atom_id res chain seq x y z
N MET A 1 18.29 -14.75 -0.53
CA MET A 1 17.48 -14.32 0.62
C MET A 1 16.15 -15.05 0.51
N GLU A 2 16.01 -16.18 1.18
CA GLU A 2 14.72 -16.88 1.26
C GLU A 2 13.80 -16.12 2.22
N ILE A 3 12.61 -15.74 1.74
CA ILE A 3 11.53 -15.27 2.60
C ILE A 3 10.75 -16.52 3.04
N LEU A 4 11.26 -17.22 4.06
CA LEU A 4 10.60 -18.39 4.66
C LEU A 4 9.34 -17.93 5.43
N GLY A 5 8.19 -18.53 5.12
CA GLY A 5 6.90 -18.25 5.78
C GLY A 5 5.82 -17.57 4.91
N MET A 6 5.86 -17.70 3.59
CA MET A 6 4.79 -17.19 2.70
C MET A 6 3.51 -18.02 2.86
N GLN A 7 2.67 -17.64 3.82
CA GLN A 7 1.31 -18.21 3.99
C GLN A 7 0.22 -17.12 4.02
N THR A 8 0.53 -15.87 3.61
CA THR A 8 -0.47 -14.78 3.57
C THR A 8 -0.35 -13.88 2.34
N THR A 9 -1.47 -13.70 1.65
CA THR A 9 -1.63 -13.00 0.36
C THR A 9 -2.01 -11.53 0.55
N THR A 10 -1.28 -10.77 1.37
CA THR A 10 -1.53 -9.32 1.47
C THR A 10 -1.18 -8.62 0.16
N ALA A 11 -2.07 -7.76 -0.32
CA ALA A 11 -1.98 -7.12 -1.64
C ALA A 11 -0.70 -6.27 -1.78
N TYR A 12 -0.32 -5.55 -0.72
CA TYR A 12 0.85 -4.69 -0.71
C TYR A 12 1.82 -5.09 0.40
N ARG A 13 3.11 -4.88 0.14
CA ARG A 13 4.21 -5.25 1.03
C ARG A 13 5.32 -4.21 0.93
N ILE A 14 5.88 -3.81 2.08
CA ILE A 14 7.02 -2.92 2.16
C ILE A 14 8.12 -3.67 2.92
N LEU A 15 9.29 -3.80 2.30
CA LEU A 15 10.43 -4.48 2.88
C LEU A 15 11.51 -3.45 3.22
N VAL A 16 11.88 -3.38 4.49
CA VAL A 16 12.93 -2.49 4.99
C VAL A 16 14.12 -3.34 5.41
N SER A 17 15.20 -3.29 4.63
CA SER A 17 16.44 -4.02 4.92
C SER A 17 17.57 -3.05 5.25
N ARG A 18 17.92 -2.95 6.54
CA ARG A 18 19.07 -2.16 7.00
C ARG A 18 20.36 -2.90 6.71
N SER A 19 21.35 -2.19 6.16
CA SER A 19 22.63 -2.78 5.75
C SER A 19 23.32 -3.55 6.88
N HIS A 20 23.30 -2.99 8.10
CA HIS A 20 23.95 -3.56 9.28
C HIS A 20 23.19 -4.73 9.94
N GLN A 21 21.94 -5.00 9.53
CA GLN A 21 21.12 -6.09 10.07
C GLN A 21 20.97 -7.25 9.09
N ARG A 22 21.60 -7.17 7.91
CA ARG A 22 21.49 -8.22 6.90
C ARG A 22 22.01 -9.56 7.43
N PRO A 23 21.34 -10.69 7.11
CA PRO A 23 20.26 -10.81 6.12
C PRO A 23 18.84 -10.52 6.65
N ALA A 24 18.67 -10.08 7.90
CA ALA A 24 17.34 -9.76 8.42
C ALA A 24 16.74 -8.49 7.78
N ALA A 25 15.41 -8.43 7.78
CA ALA A 25 14.64 -7.29 7.29
C ALA A 25 13.28 -7.21 7.99
N GLU A 26 12.71 -6.02 8.05
CA GLU A 26 11.34 -5.80 8.51
C GLU A 26 10.39 -5.84 7.31
N LEU A 27 9.29 -6.59 7.45
CA LEU A 27 8.25 -6.71 6.44
C LEU A 27 6.93 -6.14 6.96
N TYR A 28 6.49 -5.04 6.35
CA TYR A 28 5.18 -4.46 6.59
C TYR A 28 4.22 -5.03 5.54
N ARG A 29 3.13 -5.63 6.01
CA ARG A 29 2.07 -6.19 5.18
C ARG A 29 0.86 -5.27 5.24
N VAL A 30 0.31 -4.91 4.08
CA VAL A 30 -0.82 -3.97 3.99
C VAL A 30 -1.89 -4.59 3.09
N SER A 31 -3.12 -4.69 3.61
CA SER A 31 -4.28 -5.04 2.78
C SER A 31 -4.79 -3.80 2.04
N LEU A 32 -5.60 -3.99 0.99
CA LEU A 32 -6.15 -2.89 0.20
C LEU A 32 -6.98 -1.90 1.04
N GLN A 33 -7.67 -2.42 2.07
CA GLN A 33 -8.60 -1.66 2.92
C GLN A 33 -7.90 -0.92 4.07
N GLN A 34 -6.62 -1.22 4.32
CA GLN A 34 -5.85 -0.63 5.41
C GLN A 34 -5.16 0.65 4.97
N GLN A 35 -5.02 1.59 5.91
CA GLN A 35 -4.13 2.74 5.71
C GLN A 35 -2.68 2.27 5.58
N LEU A 36 -1.93 2.95 4.71
CA LEU A 36 -0.50 2.72 4.56
C LEU A 36 0.24 3.08 5.87
N PRO A 37 1.22 2.27 6.29
CA PRO A 37 1.86 2.45 7.59
C PRO A 37 2.79 3.66 7.62
N THR A 38 3.04 4.14 8.83
CA THR A 38 4.22 4.97 9.11
C THR A 38 5.38 4.06 9.49
N PHE A 39 6.53 4.22 8.84
CA PHE A 39 7.71 3.37 9.10
C PHE A 39 9.02 4.16 9.00
N PRO A 40 10.09 3.72 9.68
CA PRO A 40 11.38 4.41 9.64
C PRO A 40 12.10 4.17 8.31
N ILE A 41 12.72 5.22 7.77
CA ILE A 41 13.58 5.12 6.59
C ILE A 41 15.03 4.84 7.02
N PRO A 42 15.64 3.73 6.57
CA PRO A 42 17.02 3.40 6.91
C PRO A 42 18.02 4.49 6.55
N LEU A 43 18.80 4.90 7.53
CA LEU A 43 19.97 5.76 7.36
C LEU A 43 21.26 4.98 7.67
N LYS A 44 22.39 5.68 7.78
CA LYS A 44 23.64 5.05 8.23
C LYS A 44 23.51 4.60 9.69
N LEU A 45 24.34 3.63 10.07
CA LEU A 45 24.43 3.17 11.46
C LEU A 45 24.66 4.36 12.40
N ASN A 46 23.98 4.34 13.55
CA ASN A 46 23.98 5.40 14.57
C ASN A 46 23.32 6.73 14.14
N GLN A 47 22.58 6.76 13.04
CA GLN A 47 21.71 7.89 12.70
C GLN A 47 20.27 7.60 13.11
N VAL A 48 19.59 8.62 13.64
CA VAL A 48 18.16 8.54 13.95
C VAL A 48 17.38 8.42 12.65
N GLU A 49 16.66 7.32 12.47
CA GLU A 49 15.85 7.10 11.28
C GLU A 49 14.59 7.96 11.36
N PRO A 50 14.33 8.83 10.36
CA PRO A 50 13.09 9.58 10.33
C PRO A 50 11.92 8.64 10.02
N LEU A 51 10.80 8.89 10.69
CA LEU A 51 9.53 8.22 10.38
C LEU A 51 8.92 8.87 9.14
N VAL A 52 8.49 8.05 8.18
CA VAL A 52 7.73 8.50 7.01
C VAL A 52 6.30 8.01 7.12
N ASN A 53 5.35 8.95 7.14
CA ASN A 53 3.93 8.66 7.00
C ASN A 53 3.60 8.41 5.52
N LEU A 54 3.61 7.15 5.11
CA LEU A 54 3.40 6.81 3.70
C LEU A 54 1.99 7.14 3.21
N GLN A 55 0.98 7.10 4.10
CA GLN A 55 -0.39 7.47 3.74
C GLN A 55 -0.48 8.93 3.29
N GLU A 56 0.18 9.84 4.01
CA GLU A 56 0.20 11.27 3.68
C GLU A 56 0.90 11.52 2.33
N VAL A 57 2.05 10.89 2.11
CA VAL A 57 2.78 10.97 0.84
C VAL A 57 1.93 10.44 -0.32
N PHE A 58 1.29 9.29 -0.13
CA PHE A 58 0.42 8.68 -1.14
C PHE A 58 -0.76 9.60 -1.50
N ASN A 59 -1.44 10.14 -0.49
CA ASN A 59 -2.55 11.09 -0.68
C ASN A 59 -2.07 12.34 -1.45
N GLY A 60 -0.89 12.88 -1.10
CA GLY A 60 -0.32 14.03 -1.80
C GLY A 60 0.02 13.75 -3.27
N VAL A 61 0.40 12.52 -3.63
CA VAL A 61 0.57 12.11 -5.04
C VAL A 61 -0.79 11.96 -5.72
N TYR A 62 -1.75 11.32 -5.06
CA TYR A 62 -3.11 11.10 -5.58
C TYR A 62 -3.78 12.42 -5.97
N GLU A 63 -3.76 13.40 -5.08
CA GLU A 63 -4.35 14.73 -5.29
C GLU A 63 -3.66 15.49 -6.44
N ARG A 64 -2.32 15.57 -6.43
CA ARG A 64 -1.56 16.29 -7.48
C ARG A 64 -1.75 15.67 -8.85
N ALA A 65 -1.87 14.34 -8.93
CA ALA A 65 -2.15 13.64 -10.18
C ALA A 65 -3.62 13.78 -10.62
N ARG A 66 -4.52 14.25 -9.74
CA ARG A 66 -5.96 14.40 -9.96
C ARG A 66 -6.63 13.09 -10.36
N TYR A 67 -6.26 11.98 -9.73
CA TYR A 67 -6.75 10.65 -10.11
C TYR A 67 -8.27 10.53 -10.04
N ALA A 68 -8.91 11.20 -9.08
CA ALA A 68 -10.37 11.30 -8.98
C ALA A 68 -11.06 11.71 -10.29
N THR A 69 -10.39 12.49 -11.15
CA THR A 69 -10.94 12.97 -12.44
C THR A 69 -10.24 12.38 -13.67
N ARG A 70 -9.06 11.77 -13.49
CA ARG A 70 -8.27 11.20 -14.58
C ARG A 70 -8.63 9.74 -14.88
N ILE A 71 -9.16 9.04 -13.89
CA ILE A 71 -9.54 7.63 -14.00
C ILE A 71 -11.06 7.58 -14.15
N ASP A 72 -11.54 6.83 -15.14
CA ASP A 72 -12.96 6.53 -15.27
C ASP A 72 -13.35 5.41 -14.29
N TYR A 73 -13.91 5.80 -13.14
CA TYR A 73 -14.32 4.88 -12.08
C TYR A 73 -15.64 4.14 -12.38
N HIS A 74 -16.31 4.43 -13.50
CA HIS A 74 -17.44 3.62 -13.97
C HIS A 74 -16.98 2.32 -14.63
N GLN A 75 -15.73 2.26 -15.10
CA GLN A 75 -15.17 1.02 -15.62
C GLN A 75 -15.02 -0.05 -14.52
N PRO A 76 -15.12 -1.33 -14.87
CA PRO A 76 -14.79 -2.41 -13.94
C PRO A 76 -13.34 -2.28 -13.44
N VAL A 77 -13.07 -2.78 -12.24
CA VAL A 77 -11.71 -2.80 -11.68
C VAL A 77 -10.81 -3.59 -12.64
N PRO A 78 -9.69 -3.01 -13.12
CA PRO A 78 -8.79 -3.71 -14.01
C PRO A 78 -8.05 -4.83 -13.27
N SER A 79 -7.51 -5.79 -14.01
CA SER A 79 -6.65 -6.84 -13.46
C SER A 79 -5.49 -6.26 -12.63
N PRO A 80 -5.02 -6.96 -11.58
CA PRO A 80 -5.40 -8.32 -11.15
C PRO A 80 -6.76 -8.39 -10.45
N ALA A 81 -7.39 -9.56 -10.50
CA ALA A 81 -8.66 -9.79 -9.81
C ALA A 81 -8.50 -9.56 -8.29
N LEU A 82 -9.48 -8.88 -7.71
CA LEU A 82 -9.56 -8.63 -6.29
C LEU A 82 -10.11 -9.84 -5.55
N SER A 83 -9.90 -9.91 -4.24
CA SER A 83 -10.62 -10.87 -3.40
C SER A 83 -12.10 -10.46 -3.34
N LYS A 84 -13.01 -11.42 -3.12
CA LYS A 84 -14.45 -11.10 -2.98
C LYS A 84 -14.73 -10.02 -1.92
N ALA A 85 -13.96 -10.01 -0.83
CA ALA A 85 -14.10 -9.01 0.22
C ALA A 85 -13.66 -7.62 -0.26
N ASP A 86 -12.56 -7.55 -1.02
CA ASP A 86 -12.08 -6.29 -1.60
C ASP A 86 -13.00 -5.79 -2.72
N GLU A 87 -13.56 -6.68 -3.53
CA GLU A 87 -14.56 -6.32 -4.56
C GLU A 87 -15.81 -5.68 -3.93
N GLN A 88 -16.35 -6.29 -2.87
CA GLN A 88 -17.50 -5.76 -2.14
C GLN A 88 -17.20 -4.39 -1.51
N TRP A 89 -16.00 -4.23 -0.95
CA TRP A 89 -15.56 -2.96 -0.39
C TRP A 89 -15.42 -1.87 -1.45
N VAL A 90 -14.81 -2.19 -2.61
CA VAL A 90 -14.70 -1.24 -3.73
C VAL A 90 -16.08 -0.87 -4.26
N GLU A 91 -16.98 -1.83 -4.45
CA GLU A 91 -18.33 -1.55 -4.94
C GLU A 91 -19.11 -0.65 -3.97
N ALA A 92 -19.02 -0.91 -2.66
CA ALA A 92 -19.64 -0.04 -1.66
C ALA A 92 -19.09 1.39 -1.69
N LEU A 93 -17.79 1.57 -1.94
CA LEU A 93 -17.16 2.88 -2.06
C LEU A 93 -17.53 3.62 -3.36
N LEU A 94 -17.66 2.91 -4.47
CA LEU A 94 -17.92 3.51 -5.78
C LEU A 94 -19.41 3.65 -6.10
N SER A 95 -20.30 2.95 -5.36
CA SER A 95 -21.75 3.03 -5.56
C SER A 95 -22.28 4.48 -5.65
N PRO A 96 -21.89 5.43 -4.79
CA PRO A 96 -22.39 6.81 -4.86
C PRO A 96 -22.02 7.55 -6.15
N ILE A 97 -20.92 7.19 -6.81
CA ILE A 97 -20.47 7.85 -8.05
C ILE A 97 -20.88 7.07 -9.30
N ARG A 98 -21.24 5.79 -9.18
CA ARG A 98 -21.68 4.93 -10.29
C ARG A 98 -23.18 5.00 -10.57
N VAL A 99 -23.99 5.49 -9.63
CA VAL A 99 -25.43 5.72 -9.82
C VAL A 99 -25.63 7.04 -10.57
N VAL A 100 -25.35 7.03 -11.87
CA VAL A 100 -25.73 8.06 -12.84
C VAL A 100 -26.20 7.39 -14.13
#